data_AF-A0A966F2N6-F1
#
_entry.id   AF-A0A966F2N6-F1
#
_cell.length_a   1.000
_cell.length_b   1.000
_cell.length_c   1.000
_cell.angle_alpha   90.00
_cell.angle_beta   90.00
_cell.angle_gamma   90.00
#
_symmetry.space_group_name_H-M   'P 1'
#
loop_
_entity.id
_entity.type
_entity.pdbx_description
1 polymer ?
#
loop_
_entity_poly.entity_id
_entity_poly.type
_entity_poly.pdbx_seq_one_letter_code
_entity_poly.pdbx_strand_id
1 'polypeptide(L)'
;MTPPAITPVAGRVRGLLAAAVLLSGFACAPPPPPVPTLHDARALRGEASVRARAFLAVALAGPGEERGRAWFLVGLFASDGGSPLAAARAFSRAGLSETGLCRMAARRVE
;
A
#
# COMPACT_ATOMS: atom_id res chain seq x y z
N MET A 1 -54.02 -48.92 12.41
CA MET A 1 -53.03 -48.26 11.52
C MET A 1 -52.31 -47.18 12.34
N THR A 2 -51.08 -47.43 12.75
CA THR A 2 -50.25 -46.51 13.56
C THR A 2 -49.21 -45.83 12.66
N PRO A 3 -49.07 -44.49 12.65
CA PRO A 3 -47.99 -43.82 11.92
C PRO A 3 -46.65 -43.88 12.67
N PRO A 4 -45.51 -43.87 11.96
CA PRO A 4 -44.18 -44.10 12.53
C PRO A 4 -43.57 -42.88 13.22
N ALA A 5 -42.82 -43.15 14.29
CA ALA A 5 -42.02 -42.19 15.04
C ALA A 5 -40.84 -41.68 14.19
N ILE A 6 -40.77 -40.35 14.01
CA ILE A 6 -39.63 -39.67 13.37
C ILE A 6 -38.71 -39.16 14.49
N THR A 7 -37.54 -39.79 14.62
CA THR A 7 -36.47 -39.37 15.53
C THR A 7 -35.74 -38.13 14.99
N PRO A 8 -35.49 -37.08 15.80
CA PRO A 8 -34.74 -35.91 15.36
C PRO A 8 -33.23 -36.10 15.58
N VAL A 9 -32.56 -36.88 14.73
CA VAL A 9 -31.08 -37.01 14.73
C VAL A 9 -30.42 -36.09 13.68
N ALA A 10 -31.13 -35.05 13.22
CA ALA A 10 -30.62 -34.15 12.17
C ALA A 10 -30.06 -32.81 12.70
N GLY A 11 -30.28 -32.47 13.97
CA GLY A 11 -29.95 -31.13 14.51
C GLY A 11 -28.49 -30.95 14.96
N ARG A 12 -27.85 -32.01 15.49
CA ARG A 12 -26.49 -31.89 16.08
C ARG A 12 -25.38 -31.73 15.05
N VAL A 13 -25.52 -32.34 13.88
CA VAL A 13 -24.46 -32.33 12.84
C VAL A 13 -24.32 -30.96 12.21
N ARG A 14 -25.44 -30.24 12.00
CA ARG A 14 -25.44 -28.87 11.48
C ARG A 14 -24.84 -27.86 12.46
N GLY A 15 -25.07 -28.02 13.77
CA GLY A 15 -24.47 -27.15 14.79
C GLY A 15 -22.96 -27.28 14.88
N LEU A 16 -22.44 -28.51 14.78
CA LEU A 16 -21.00 -28.78 14.77
C LEU A 16 -20.29 -28.24 13.52
N LEU A 17 -20.92 -28.34 12.35
CA LEU A 17 -20.40 -27.76 11.11
C LEU A 17 -20.39 -26.23 11.13
N ALA A 18 -21.43 -25.59 11.67
CA ALA A 18 -21.46 -24.13 11.81
C ALA A 18 -20.39 -23.62 12.79
N ALA A 19 -20.17 -24.32 13.90
CA ALA A 19 -19.10 -24.00 14.84
C ALA A 19 -17.70 -24.21 14.23
N ALA A 20 -17.50 -25.27 13.43
CA ALA A 20 -16.25 -25.53 12.75
C ALA A 20 -15.92 -24.49 11.65
N VAL A 21 -16.93 -23.95 10.95
CA VAL A 21 -16.76 -22.87 9.97
C VAL A 21 -16.40 -21.55 10.65
N LEU A 22 -16.99 -21.25 11.81
CA LEU A 22 -16.63 -20.04 12.57
C LEU A 22 -15.22 -20.12 13.19
N LEU A 23 -14.81 -21.31 13.66
CA LEU A 23 -13.45 -21.55 14.18
C LEU A 23 -12.37 -21.53 13.08
N SER A 24 -12.69 -22.02 11.87
CA SER A 24 -11.76 -21.99 10.73
C SER A 24 -11.62 -20.60 10.08
N GLY A 25 -12.60 -19.71 10.28
CA GLY A 25 -12.52 -18.31 9.85
C GLY A 25 -11.54 -17.43 10.66
N PHE A 26 -11.20 -17.84 11.88
CA PHE A 26 -10.28 -17.07 12.76
C PHE A 26 -8.79 -17.41 12.54
N ALA A 27 -8.49 -18.53 11.88
CA ALA A 27 -7.11 -18.99 11.67
C ALA A 27 -6.44 -18.39 10.42
N CYS A 28 -7.17 -17.61 9.62
CA CYS A 28 -6.70 -17.05 8.37
C CYS A 28 -6.98 -15.54 8.28
N ALA A 29 -6.60 -14.79 9.32
CA ALA A 29 -6.38 -13.36 9.12
C ALA A 29 -5.19 -13.24 8.14
N PRO A 30 -5.36 -12.65 6.94
CA PRO A 30 -4.23 -12.42 6.05
C PRO A 30 -3.17 -11.61 6.82
N PRO A 31 -1.88 -11.98 6.71
CA PRO A 31 -0.84 -11.21 7.37
C PRO A 31 -0.98 -9.73 6.97
N PRO A 32 -0.75 -8.79 7.90
CA PRO A 32 -0.83 -7.37 7.58
C PRO A 32 0.03 -7.09 6.34
N PRO A 33 -0.45 -6.28 5.38
CA PRO A 33 0.30 -5.99 4.18
C PRO A 33 1.69 -5.45 4.57
N PRO A 34 2.76 -5.87 3.88
CA PRO A 34 4.11 -5.45 4.23
C PRO A 34 4.21 -3.92 4.17
N VAL A 35 4.88 -3.34 5.16
CA VAL A 35 5.13 -1.90 5.21
C VAL A 35 5.96 -1.51 4.00
N PRO A 36 5.54 -0.53 3.18
CA PRO A 36 6.29 -0.16 1.99
C PRO A 36 7.61 0.50 2.39
N THR A 37 8.72 -0.03 1.89
CA THR A 37 10.07 0.50 2.15
C THR A 37 10.67 1.15 0.91
N LEU A 38 11.62 2.07 1.11
CA LEU A 38 12.42 2.64 0.02
C LEU A 38 13.19 1.58 -0.75
N HIS A 39 13.63 0.51 -0.08
CA HIS A 39 14.36 -0.57 -0.73
C HIS A 39 13.51 -1.23 -1.82
N ASP A 40 12.26 -1.59 -1.49
CA ASP A 40 11.35 -2.25 -2.42
C ASP A 40 10.92 -1.31 -3.54
N ALA A 41 10.63 -0.04 -3.20
CA ALA A 41 10.29 0.98 -4.19
C ALA A 41 11.44 1.26 -5.17
N ARG A 42 12.71 1.10 -4.75
CA ARG A 42 13.90 1.21 -5.61
C ARG A 42 14.12 0.00 -6.48
N ALA A 43 13.71 -1.19 -6.03
CA ALA A 43 13.81 -2.41 -6.82
C ALA A 43 12.87 -2.38 -8.04
N LEU A 44 11.75 -1.67 -7.94
CA LEU A 44 10.80 -1.51 -9.04
C LEU A 44 11.44 -0.84 -10.27
N ARG A 45 11.14 -1.42 -11.43
CA ARG A 45 11.51 -0.95 -12.76
C ARG A 45 10.25 -0.55 -13.53
N GLY A 46 10.41 0.26 -14.56
CA GLY A 46 9.31 0.72 -15.40
C GLY A 46 9.26 2.24 -15.52
N GLU A 47 8.14 2.72 -16.05
CA GLU A 47 7.90 4.13 -16.32
C GLU A 47 8.00 5.00 -15.06
N ALA A 48 8.35 6.27 -15.26
CA ALA A 48 8.47 7.24 -14.17
C ALA A 48 7.17 7.36 -13.34
N SER A 49 6.01 7.28 -13.99
CA SER A 49 4.69 7.29 -13.34
C SER A 49 4.49 6.12 -12.37
N VAL A 50 4.91 4.91 -12.76
CA VAL A 50 4.84 3.68 -11.94
C VAL A 50 5.78 3.79 -10.75
N ARG A 51 7.02 4.25 -10.99
CA ARG A 51 8.00 4.46 -9.92
C ARG A 51 7.56 5.53 -8.93
N ALA A 52 6.99 6.64 -9.41
CA ALA A 52 6.44 7.69 -8.56
C ALA A 52 5.37 7.16 -7.62
N ARG A 53 4.48 6.26 -8.09
CA ARG A 53 3.46 5.61 -7.25
C ARG A 53 4.07 4.72 -6.17
N ALA A 54 5.13 3.97 -6.49
CA ALA A 54 5.81 3.13 -5.52
C ALA A 54 6.43 3.96 -4.39
N PHE A 55 7.11 5.05 -4.72
CA PHE A 55 7.64 5.97 -3.70
C PHE A 55 6.54 6.71 -2.94
N LEU A 56 5.40 6.98 -3.57
CA LEU A 56 4.25 7.61 -2.90
C LEU A 56 3.69 6.70 -1.80
N ALA A 57 3.65 5.38 -2.01
CA ALA A 57 3.26 4.43 -0.98
C ALA A 57 4.17 4.51 0.25
N VAL A 58 5.49 4.59 0.03
CA VAL A 58 6.48 4.77 1.11
C VAL A 58 6.33 6.13 1.79
N ALA A 59 6.07 7.19 1.02
CA ALA A 59 5.92 8.54 1.55
C ALA A 59 4.69 8.70 2.46
N LEU A 60 3.63 7.93 2.20
CA LEU A 60 2.39 7.95 2.96
C LEU A 60 2.41 6.97 4.15
N ALA A 61 2.94 5.76 3.95
CA ALA A 61 2.77 4.66 4.90
C ALA A 61 4.09 4.00 5.35
N GLY A 62 5.23 4.39 4.79
CA GLY A 62 6.54 3.84 5.14
C GLY A 62 7.07 4.34 6.49
N PRO A 63 8.28 3.90 6.89
CA PRO A 63 8.95 4.34 8.11
C PRO A 63 9.17 5.85 8.13
N GLY A 64 9.03 6.48 9.31
CA GLY A 64 9.10 7.96 9.44
C GLY A 64 10.38 8.57 8.86
N GLU A 65 11.53 7.93 9.08
CA GLU A 65 12.83 8.35 8.55
C GLU A 65 12.92 8.29 7.03
N GLU A 66 12.13 7.42 6.40
CA GLU A 66 12.11 7.23 4.95
C GLU A 66 11.15 8.15 4.23
N ARG A 67 10.08 8.61 4.90
CA ARG A 67 9.00 9.40 4.28
C ARG A 67 9.49 10.67 3.59
N GLY A 68 10.41 11.41 4.22
CA GLY A 68 10.96 12.64 3.63
C GLY A 68 11.73 12.36 2.33
N ARG A 69 12.58 11.33 2.33
CA ARG A 69 13.31 10.89 1.13
C ARG A 69 12.36 10.33 0.06
N ALA A 70 11.30 9.65 0.47
CA ALA A 70 10.28 9.14 -0.43
C ALA A 70 9.53 10.28 -1.13
N TRP A 71 9.10 11.34 -0.41
CA TRP A 71 8.49 12.53 -1.00
C TRP A 71 9.40 13.20 -2.04
N PHE A 72 10.70 13.27 -1.77
CA PHE A 72 11.67 13.77 -2.73
C PHE A 72 11.71 12.94 -4.03
N LEU A 73 11.76 11.62 -3.90
CA LEU A 73 11.77 10.70 -5.05
C LEU A 73 10.46 10.72 -5.83
N VAL A 74 9.31 10.86 -5.15
CA VAL A 74 8.02 11.12 -5.81
C VAL A 74 8.11 12.37 -6.69
N GLY A 75 8.69 13.45 -6.16
CA GLY A 75 8.84 14.70 -6.90
C GLY A 75 9.70 14.56 -8.15
N LEU A 76 10.83 13.85 -8.04
CA LEU A 76 11.72 13.56 -9.17
C LEU A 76 10.99 12.79 -10.27
N PHE A 77 10.40 11.64 -9.93
CA PHE A 77 9.72 10.79 -10.93
C PHE A 77 8.43 11.39 -11.46
N ALA A 78 7.71 12.21 -10.69
CA ALA A 78 6.58 12.97 -11.20
C ALA A 78 7.02 14.03 -12.22
N SER A 79 8.18 14.65 -12.03
CA SER A 79 8.75 15.59 -13.00
C SER A 79 9.13 14.87 -14.29
N ASP A 80 9.82 13.72 -14.17
CA ASP A 80 10.26 12.92 -15.31
C ASP A 80 9.07 12.33 -16.08
N GLY A 81 7.96 12.06 -15.38
CA GLY A 81 6.68 11.61 -15.96
C GLY A 81 5.79 12.74 -16.49
N GLY A 82 6.28 13.99 -16.57
CA GLY A 82 5.53 15.12 -17.15
C GLY A 82 4.43 15.71 -16.26
N SER A 83 4.49 15.49 -14.94
CA SER A 83 3.51 16.01 -13.97
C SER A 83 4.13 17.06 -13.03
N PRO A 84 4.37 18.30 -13.50
CA PRO A 84 5.08 19.33 -12.73
C PRO A 84 4.33 19.75 -11.46
N LEU A 85 2.99 19.75 -11.48
CA LEU A 85 2.19 20.08 -10.30
C LEU A 85 2.30 19.01 -9.21
N ALA A 86 2.30 17.72 -9.58
CA ALA A 86 2.51 16.64 -8.63
C ALA A 86 3.93 16.68 -8.06
N ALA A 87 4.91 17.02 -8.89
CA ALA A 87 6.28 17.21 -8.46
C ALA A 87 6.45 18.32 -7.42
N ALA A 88 5.90 19.51 -7.70
CA ALA A 88 5.96 20.65 -6.79
C ALA A 88 5.36 20.34 -5.41
N ARG A 89 4.20 19.67 -5.38
CA ARG A 89 3.55 19.23 -4.14
C ARG A 89 4.40 18.23 -3.36
N ALA A 90 5.01 17.29 -4.06
CA ALA A 90 5.87 16.28 -3.44
C ALA A 90 7.14 16.91 -2.85
N PHE A 91 7.77 17.86 -3.56
CA PHE A 91 8.93 18.57 -3.03
C PHE A 91 8.62 19.47 -1.84
N SER A 92 7.46 20.14 -1.84
CA SER A 92 7.00 20.91 -0.68
C SER A 92 6.84 20.00 0.55
N ARG A 93 6.28 18.79 0.39
CA ARG A 93 6.19 17.80 1.48
C ARG A 93 7.54 17.23 1.91
N ALA A 94 8.52 17.19 1.02
CA ALA A 94 9.89 16.85 1.35
C ALA A 94 10.65 17.99 2.06
N GLY A 95 10.02 19.16 2.27
CA GLY A 95 10.63 20.31 2.94
C GLY A 95 11.62 21.09 2.08
N LEU A 96 11.58 20.95 0.75
CA LEU A 96 12.43 21.76 -0.13
C LEU A 96 11.92 23.20 -0.19
N SER A 97 12.84 24.14 0.02
CA SER A 97 12.60 25.55 -0.26
C SER A 97 12.54 25.81 -1.76
N GLU A 98 11.96 26.94 -2.14
CA GLU A 98 11.95 27.43 -3.52
C GLU A 98 13.38 27.54 -4.09
N THR A 99 14.34 28.04 -3.30
CA THR A 99 15.76 28.06 -3.69
C THR A 99 16.33 26.66 -3.93
N GLY A 100 15.86 25.66 -3.18
CA GLY A 100 16.22 24.26 -3.40
C GLY A 100 15.68 23.73 -4.73
N LEU A 101 14.42 24.05 -5.03
CA LEU A 101 13.76 23.71 -6.30
C LEU A 101 14.46 24.36 -7.50
N CYS A 102 14.75 25.65 -7.44
CA CYS A 102 15.44 26.38 -8.51
C CYS A 102 16.82 25.79 -8.80
N ARG A 103 17.60 25.46 -7.76
CA ARG A 103 18.91 24.79 -7.94
C ARG A 103 18.80 23.42 -8.57
N MET A 104 17.74 22.68 -8.25
CA MET A 104 17.48 21.39 -8.86
C MET A 104 17.11 21.50 -10.33
N ALA A 105 16.25 22.46 -10.67
CA ALA A 105 15.86 22.73 -12.05
C ALA A 105 17.08 23.14 -12.89
N ALA A 106 17.94 24.01 -12.36
CA ALA A 106 19.17 24.44 -13.04
C ALA A 106 20.08 23.25 -13.41
N ARG A 107 20.31 22.30 -12.49
CA ARG A 107 21.14 21.11 -12.75
C ARG A 107 20.56 20.09 -13.73
N ARG A 108 19.32 20.27 -14.19
CA ARG A 108 18.67 19.38 -15.17
C ARG A 108 18.72 19.92 -16.60
N VAL A 109 19.17 21.16 -16.79
CA VAL A 109 19.31 21.81 -18.10
C VAL A 109 20.74 21.68 -18.64
N GLU A 110 21.70 21.34 -17.78
CA GLU A 110 23.09 20.98 -18.12
C GLU A 110 23.17 19.56 -18.70
#